data_AF-A0A1E8AZ69-F1
#
_entry.id   AF-A0A1E8AZ69-F1
#
_cell.length_a   1.000
_cell.length_b   1.000
_cell.length_c   1.000
_cell.angle_alpha   90.00
_cell.angle_beta   90.00
_cell.angle_gamma   90.00
#
_symmetry.space_group_name_H-M   'P 1'
#
loop_
_entity.id
_entity.type
_entity.pdbx_description
1 polymer ?
#
loop_
_entity_poly.entity_id
_entity_poly.type
_entity_poly.pdbx_seq_one_letter_code
_entity_poly.pdbx_strand_id
1 'polypeptide(L)'
;MPGLNEELRNKVVDGRFKVWDWTIDSLDWKYNNVPIESASMNIAQNVLTNATKSQEVILMHDIHPQAVAAVPAIIKGLKEKGYEFEAYHESNHFPLNFWQDPRI
;
A
#
# COMPACT_ATOMS: atom_id res chain seq x y z
N MET A 1 -14.76 9.26 -2.65
CA MET A 1 -13.99 8.27 -3.42
C MET A 1 -12.99 9.02 -4.29
N PRO A 2 -11.67 8.81 -4.11
CA PRO A 2 -10.66 9.69 -4.71
C PRO A 2 -10.65 9.64 -6.25
N GLY A 3 -10.48 10.82 -6.86
CA GLY A 3 -9.87 11.08 -8.17
C GLY A 3 -10.54 10.56 -9.45
N LEU A 4 -10.92 9.29 -9.50
CA LEU A 4 -11.34 8.59 -10.71
C LEU A 4 -12.86 8.53 -10.82
N ASN A 5 -13.49 9.61 -11.30
CA ASN A 5 -14.91 9.57 -11.65
C ASN A 5 -15.18 8.54 -12.77
N GLU A 6 -16.44 8.23 -13.04
CA GLU A 6 -16.81 7.19 -14.00
C GLU A 6 -16.25 7.42 -15.41
N GLU A 7 -16.30 8.67 -15.90
CA GLU A 7 -15.74 9.03 -17.21
C GLU A 7 -14.25 8.71 -17.30
N LEU A 8 -13.48 9.04 -16.26
CA LEU A 8 -12.05 8.74 -16.20
C LEU A 8 -11.77 7.25 -16.07
N ARG A 9 -12.58 6.50 -15.28
CA ARG A 9 -12.45 5.03 -15.21
C ARG A 9 -12.68 4.36 -16.56
N ASN A 10 -13.67 4.84 -17.32
CA ASN A 10 -13.91 4.32 -18.67
C ASN A 10 -12.70 4.57 -19.58
N LYS A 11 -12.08 5.75 -19.53
CA LYS A 11 -10.84 6.04 -20.28
C LYS A 11 -9.66 5.17 -19.85
N VAL A 12 -9.54 4.84 -18.56
CA VAL A 12 -8.53 3.90 -18.04
C VAL A 12 -8.72 2.50 -18.65
N VAL A 13 -9.97 2.01 -18.67
CA VAL A 13 -10.32 0.71 -19.27
C VAL A 13 -10.03 0.71 -20.77
N ASP A 14 -10.44 1.75 -21.50
CA ASP A 14 -10.20 1.89 -22.95
C ASP A 14 -8.69 1.94 -23.26
N GLY A 15 -7.90 2.58 -22.39
CA GLY A 15 -6.44 2.62 -22.46
C GLY A 15 -5.75 1.32 -22.06
N ARG A 16 -6.50 0.31 -21.58
CA ARG A 16 -6.01 -0.97 -21.05
C ARG A 16 -5.07 -0.82 -19.85
N PHE A 17 -5.26 0.24 -19.07
CA PHE A 17 -4.57 0.43 -17.80
C PHE A 17 -5.29 -0.32 -16.67
N LYS A 18 -4.53 -0.72 -15.65
CA LYS A 18 -5.03 -1.24 -14.38
C LYS A 18 -4.82 -0.20 -13.29
N VAL A 19 -5.64 -0.27 -12.24
CA VAL A 19 -5.61 0.65 -11.11
C VAL A 19 -5.59 -0.15 -9.82
N TRP A 20 -4.54 0.07 -9.04
CA TRP A 20 -4.49 -0.35 -7.66
C TRP A 20 -4.52 0.86 -6.74
N ASP A 21 -5.44 0.81 -5.79
CA ASP A 21 -5.34 1.55 -4.54
C ASP A 21 -4.53 0.70 -3.54
N TRP A 22 -4.82 0.82 -2.25
CA TRP A 22 -4.15 0.07 -1.19
C TRP A 22 -5.17 -0.40 -0.15
N THR A 23 -4.83 -1.46 0.59
CA THR A 23 -5.62 -1.91 1.75
C THR A 23 -5.13 -1.32 3.05
N ILE A 24 -3.84 -0.96 3.12
CA ILE A 24 -3.19 -0.40 4.31
C ILE A 24 -2.48 0.89 3.93
N ASP A 25 -2.86 1.99 4.57
CA ASP A 25 -2.10 3.24 4.54
C ASP A 25 -1.11 3.25 5.72
N SER A 26 0.19 3.31 5.45
CA SER A 26 1.22 3.35 6.49
C SER A 26 1.21 4.66 7.30
N LEU A 27 0.61 5.72 6.74
CA LEU A 27 0.60 7.08 7.27
C LEU A 27 2.00 7.68 7.46
N ASP A 28 2.99 7.22 6.70
CA ASP A 28 4.38 7.66 6.76
C ASP A 28 4.57 9.19 6.61
N TRP A 29 3.75 9.82 5.78
CA TRP A 29 3.71 11.27 5.58
C TRP A 29 3.42 12.07 6.86
N LYS A 30 2.75 11.48 7.87
CA LYS A 30 2.43 12.17 9.13
C LYS A 30 3.66 12.43 10.00
N TYR A 31 4.76 11.71 9.76
CA TYR A 31 5.93 11.72 10.63
C TYR A 31 7.12 12.50 10.06
N ASN A 32 6.92 13.34 9.05
CA ASN A 32 7.97 14.13 8.40
C ASN A 32 8.75 15.07 9.35
N ASN A 33 8.15 15.45 10.49
CA ASN A 33 8.76 16.33 11.50
C ASN A 33 9.08 15.61 12.82
N VAL A 34 9.14 14.28 12.80
CA VAL A 34 9.42 13.43 13.97
C VAL A 34 10.80 12.80 13.80
N PRO A 35 11.58 12.58 14.89
CA PRO A 35 12.84 11.83 14.79
C PRO A 35 12.64 10.49 14.08
N ILE A 36 13.54 10.18 13.14
CA ILE A 36 13.44 9.02 12.24
C ILE A 36 13.22 7.71 13.01
N GLU A 37 13.91 7.51 14.13
CA GLU A 37 13.77 6.32 14.96
C GLU A 37 12.32 6.14 15.46
N SER A 38 11.77 7.13 16.17
CA SER A 38 10.39 7.09 16.65
C SER A 38 9.37 7.04 15.50
N ALA A 39 9.61 7.77 14.41
CA ALA A 39 8.76 7.77 13.23
C ALA A 39 8.68 6.38 12.59
N SER A 40 9.84 5.74 12.36
CA SER A 40 9.92 4.42 11.73
C SER A 40 9.21 3.33 12.55
N MET A 41 9.32 3.39 13.89
CA MET A 41 8.61 2.47 14.78
C MET A 41 7.09 2.63 14.68
N ASN A 42 6.59 3.87 14.65
CA ASN A 42 5.15 4.13 14.52
C ASN A 42 4.62 3.69 13.15
N ILE A 43 5.36 3.95 12.07
CA ILE A 43 5.01 3.52 10.72
C ILE A 43 4.93 1.99 10.64
N ALA A 44 5.94 1.29 11.17
CA ALA A 44 5.94 -0.16 11.22
C ALA A 44 4.75 -0.69 12.03
N GLN A 45 4.46 -0.09 13.19
CA GLN A 45 3.31 -0.48 14.00
C GLN A 45 1.98 -0.27 13.28
N ASN A 46 1.81 0.83 12.55
CA ASN A 46 0.60 1.09 11.76
C ASN A 46 0.38 -0.03 10.73
N VAL A 47 1.43 -0.41 9.99
CA VAL A 47 1.32 -1.50 9.01
C VAL A 47 1.00 -2.83 9.69
N LEU A 48 1.76 -3.19 10.74
CA LEU A 48 1.64 -4.50 11.38
C LEU A 48 0.30 -4.70 12.10
N THR A 49 -0.29 -3.65 12.66
CA THR A 49 -1.61 -3.74 13.31
C THR A 49 -2.75 -3.88 12.32
N ASN A 50 -2.63 -3.30 11.14
CA ASN A 50 -3.68 -3.33 10.12
C ASN A 50 -3.59 -4.55 9.19
N ALA A 51 -2.43 -5.22 9.10
CA ALA A 51 -2.25 -6.46 8.35
C ALA A 51 -3.03 -7.62 8.98
N THR A 52 -4.20 -7.90 8.41
CA THR A 52 -5.19 -8.86 8.93
C THR A 52 -5.83 -9.74 7.86
N LYS A 53 -5.77 -9.35 6.58
CA LYS A 53 -6.32 -10.12 5.45
C LYS A 53 -5.25 -11.00 4.81
N SER A 54 -5.67 -12.02 4.06
CA SER A 54 -4.74 -12.92 3.35
C SER A 54 -3.90 -12.22 2.28
N GLN A 55 -4.39 -11.11 1.73
CA GLN A 55 -3.69 -10.28 0.75
C GLN A 55 -3.81 -8.82 1.18
N GLU A 56 -2.67 -8.14 1.27
CA GLU A 56 -2.58 -6.74 1.65
C GLU A 56 -1.71 -5.99 0.63
N VAL A 57 -2.12 -4.79 0.24
CA VAL A 57 -1.33 -3.84 -0.56
C VAL A 57 -1.09 -2.62 0.32
N ILE A 58 0.18 -2.35 0.62
CA ILE A 58 0.58 -1.33 1.61
C ILE A 58 1.09 -0.09 0.87
N LEU A 59 0.50 1.06 1.14
CA LEU A 59 0.97 2.35 0.65
C LEU A 59 2.13 2.85 1.52
N MET A 60 3.26 3.13 0.88
CA MET A 60 4.44 3.78 1.44
C MET A 60 5.10 4.70 0.39
N HIS A 61 5.92 5.64 0.84
CA HIS A 61 6.64 6.61 0.03
C HIS A 61 8.14 6.54 0.31
N ASP A 62 8.91 6.05 -0.66
CA ASP A 62 10.37 5.88 -0.58
C ASP A 62 11.16 7.20 -0.53
N ILE A 63 10.53 8.31 -0.92
CA ILE A 63 11.06 9.67 -0.78
C ILE A 63 11.17 10.15 0.68
N HIS A 64 10.65 9.39 1.66
CA HIS A 64 10.66 9.72 3.07
C HIS A 64 11.63 8.83 3.85
N PRO A 65 12.69 9.37 4.48
CA PRO A 65 13.72 8.56 5.14
C PRO A 65 13.17 7.72 6.29
N GLN A 66 12.16 8.22 7.01
CA GLN A 66 11.48 7.46 8.06
C GLN A 66 10.66 6.29 7.52
N ALA A 67 10.13 6.39 6.30
CA ALA A 67 9.40 5.30 5.65
C ALA A 67 10.36 4.17 5.27
N VAL A 68 11.49 4.53 4.65
CA VAL A 68 12.56 3.57 4.31
C VAL A 68 13.12 2.91 5.58
N ALA A 69 13.33 3.67 6.65
CA ALA A 69 13.80 3.14 7.93
C ALA A 69 12.80 2.16 8.60
N ALA A 70 11.50 2.25 8.28
CA ALA A 70 10.48 1.34 8.82
C ALA A 70 10.45 -0.03 8.11
N VAL A 71 10.91 -0.10 6.85
CA VAL A 71 10.82 -1.31 6.00
C VAL A 71 11.40 -2.56 6.66
N PRO A 72 12.59 -2.56 7.30
CA PRO A 72 13.12 -3.76 7.95
C PRO A 72 12.20 -4.34 9.03
N ALA A 73 11.61 -3.48 9.87
CA ALA A 73 10.69 -3.91 10.92
C ALA A 73 9.36 -4.43 10.35
N ILE A 74 8.86 -3.79 9.30
CA ILE A 74 7.67 -4.24 8.55
C ILE A 74 7.90 -5.62 7.97
N ILE A 75 9.01 -5.82 7.26
CA ILE A 75 9.36 -7.12 6.63
C ILE A 75 9.44 -8.21 7.69
N LYS A 76 10.15 -7.95 8.80
CA LYS A 76 10.27 -8.91 9.89
C LYS A 76 8.90 -9.28 10.47
N GLY A 77 8.11 -8.29 10.87
CA GLY A 77 6.83 -8.54 11.54
C GLY A 77 5.78 -9.19 10.63
N LEU A 78 5.75 -8.85 9.34
CA LEU A 78 4.83 -9.50 8.39
C LEU A 78 5.26 -10.94 8.08
N LYS A 79 6.56 -11.23 7.98
CA LYS A 79 7.06 -12.62 7.87
C LYS A 79 6.71 -13.45 9.11
N GLU A 80 6.84 -12.86 10.31
CA GLU A 80 6.43 -13.51 11.56
C GLU A 80 4.92 -13.80 11.62
N LYS A 81 4.11 -12.99 10.92
CA LYS A 81 2.67 -13.22 10.71
C LYS A 81 2.35 -14.23 9.59
N GLY A 82 3.36 -14.75 8.89
CA GLY A 82 3.19 -15.72 7.80
C GLY A 82 2.94 -15.11 6.41
N TYR A 83 3.17 -13.81 6.22
CA TYR A 83 3.12 -13.20 4.90
C TYR A 83 4.40 -13.47 4.11
N GLU A 84 4.24 -13.61 2.80
CA GLU A 84 5.31 -13.50 1.82
C GLU A 84 5.29 -12.11 1.16
N PHE A 85 6.40 -11.73 0.53
CA PHE A 85 6.54 -10.44 -0.15
C PHE A 85 6.77 -10.68 -1.63
N GLU A 86 5.80 -10.27 -2.44
CA GLU A 86 5.83 -10.41 -3.90
C GLU A 86 5.71 -9.05 -4.58
N ALA A 87 6.22 -8.96 -5.80
CA ALA A 87 5.95 -7.84 -6.68
C ALA A 87 4.63 -8.07 -7.43
N TYR A 88 4.00 -7.00 -7.91
CA TYR A 88 2.88 -7.12 -8.83
C TYR A 88 3.33 -7.78 -10.15
N HIS A 89 2.50 -8.71 -10.64
CA HIS A 89 2.67 -9.35 -11.93
C HIS A 89 1.38 -9.21 -12.75
N GLU A 90 1.49 -8.63 -13.96
CA GLU A 90 0.32 -8.37 -14.83
C GLU A 90 -0.50 -9.62 -15.14
N SER A 91 0.14 -10.78 -15.29
CA SER A 91 -0.52 -12.06 -15.56
C SER A 91 -1.42 -12.55 -14.41
N ASN A 92 -1.18 -12.05 -13.19
CA ASN A 92 -1.86 -12.45 -11.96
C ASN A 92 -2.68 -11.29 -11.36
N HIS A 93 -3.06 -10.32 -12.20
CA HIS A 93 -3.80 -9.16 -11.76
C HIS A 93 -5.15 -9.54 -11.10
N PHE A 94 -5.44 -8.91 -9.97
CA PHE A 94 -6.74 -8.92 -9.31
C PHE A 94 -7.19 -7.48 -9.02
N PRO A 95 -8.49 -7.17 -9.05
CA PRO A 95 -8.96 -5.80 -8.82
C PRO A 95 -8.79 -5.43 -7.35
N LEU A 96 -8.11 -4.31 -7.10
CA LEU A 96 -7.98 -3.70 -5.77
C LEU A 96 -8.08 -2.20 -5.94
N ASN A 97 -9.31 -1.71 -5.97
CA ASN A 97 -9.60 -0.29 -6.04
C ASN A 97 -10.78 0.04 -5.14
N PHE A 98 -10.82 1.25 -4.60
CA PHE A 98 -11.85 1.70 -3.68
C PHE A 98 -13.24 1.75 -4.35
N TRP A 99 -13.32 1.77 -5.69
CA TRP A 99 -14.56 1.84 -6.46
C TRP A 99 -15.23 0.46 -6.58
N GLN A 100 -14.50 -0.60 -6.21
CA GLN A 100 -14.91 -1.99 -6.42
C GLN A 100 -15.26 -2.26 -7.89
N ASP A 101 -14.61 -1.53 -8.80
CA ASP A 101 -14.81 -1.67 -10.25
C ASP A 101 -13.92 -2.82 -10.74
N PRO A 102 -14.47 -3.98 -11.13
CA PRO A 102 -13.67 -5.16 -11.46
C PRO A 102 -12.91 -5.02 -12.79
N ARG A 103 -13.15 -3.94 -13.54
CA ARG A 103 -12.50 -3.70 -14.84
C ARG A 103 -11.08 -3.14 -14.67
N ILE A 104 -10.80 -2.47 -13.55
CA ILE A 104 -9.54 -1.75 -13.27
C ILE A 104 -8.77 -2.31 -12.08
#